data_AF-A0A7X1LSD6-F1
#
_entry.id   AF-A0A7X1LSD6-F1
#
_cell.length_a   1.000
_cell.length_b   1.000
_cell.length_c   1.000
_cell.angle_alpha   90.00
_cell.angle_beta   90.00
_cell.angle_gamma   90.00
#
_symmetry.space_group_name_H-M   'P 1'
#
loop_
_entity.id
_entity.type
_entity.pdbx_description
1 polymer ?
#
loop_
_entity_poly.entity_id
_entity_poly.type
_entity_poly.pdbx_seq_one_letter_code
_entity_poly.pdbx_strand_id
1 'polypeptide(L)'
;MSDNDFRAHSPRLQGENLEANLRLVDALGRVAERLGATTSQVAIARVAAQGDDMAPLVWARRRERLTESLGGATLTLDAEALQEIEEALPAGATADGALCRPSLATLDSER
;
A
#
# COMPACT_ATOMS: atom_id res chain seq x y z
N MET A 1 -19.04 2.03 7.90
CA MET A 1 -18.24 3.27 8.04
C MET A 1 -19.19 4.41 8.35
N SER A 2 -18.83 5.35 9.22
CA SER A 2 -19.71 6.48 9.55
C SER A 2 -19.86 7.42 8.35
N ASP A 3 -21.03 8.05 8.20
CA ASP A 3 -21.41 8.87 7.04
C ASP A 3 -20.47 10.08 6.79
N ASN A 4 -19.76 10.54 7.83
CA ASN A 4 -18.79 11.65 7.75
C ASN A 4 -17.34 11.19 7.51
N ASP A 5 -17.11 9.91 7.21
CA ASP A 5 -15.79 9.39 6.88
C ASP A 5 -15.51 9.58 5.39
N PHE A 6 -14.56 10.47 5.06
CA PHE A 6 -14.10 10.73 3.69
C PHE A 6 -13.78 9.44 2.91
N ARG A 7 -13.32 8.38 3.60
CA ARG A 7 -13.02 7.08 2.98
C ARG A 7 -14.24 6.44 2.33
N ALA A 8 -15.44 6.66 2.86
CA ALA A 8 -16.68 6.13 2.29
C ALA A 8 -16.99 6.73 0.91
N HIS A 9 -16.42 7.88 0.57
CA HIS A 9 -16.63 8.57 -0.70
C HIS A 9 -15.43 8.44 -1.65
N SER A 10 -14.37 7.75 -1.24
CA SER A 10 -13.16 7.61 -2.05
C SER A 10 -13.38 6.61 -3.19
N PRO A 11 -13.19 6.99 -4.47
CA PRO A 11 -13.30 6.08 -5.60
C PRO A 11 -12.36 4.87 -5.51
N ARG A 12 -11.26 5.00 -4.75
CA ARG A 12 -10.30 3.93 -4.50
C ARG A 12 -10.85 2.86 -3.56
N LEU A 13 -11.86 3.16 -2.76
CA LEU A 13 -12.44 2.26 -1.76
C LEU A 13 -13.87 1.83 -2.13
N GLN A 14 -14.19 1.84 -3.43
CA GLN A 14 -15.52 1.54 -3.95
C GLN A 14 -15.47 0.56 -5.12
N GLY A 15 -16.55 -0.21 -5.31
CA GLY A 15 -16.75 -1.11 -6.44
C GLY A 15 -15.56 -2.04 -6.70
N GLU A 16 -15.15 -2.15 -7.97
CA GLU A 16 -14.04 -3.00 -8.40
C GLU A 16 -12.68 -2.61 -7.80
N ASN A 17 -12.47 -1.33 -7.46
CA ASN A 17 -11.24 -0.88 -6.79
C ASN A 17 -11.15 -1.40 -5.36
N LEU A 18 -12.28 -1.49 -4.66
CA LEU A 18 -12.32 -2.09 -3.32
C LEU A 18 -11.95 -3.57 -3.40
N GLU A 19 -12.54 -4.31 -4.33
CA GLU A 19 -12.24 -5.73 -4.54
C GLU A 19 -10.76 -5.95 -4.90
N ALA A 20 -10.21 -5.14 -5.81
CA ALA A 20 -8.79 -5.22 -6.17
C ALA A 20 -7.87 -4.92 -4.98
N ASN A 21 -8.20 -3.92 -4.15
CA ASN A 21 -7.43 -3.63 -2.95
C ASN A 21 -7.50 -4.76 -1.92
N LEU A 22 -8.66 -5.41 -1.77
CA LEU A 22 -8.81 -6.55 -0.86
C LEU A 22 -7.95 -7.72 -1.31
N ARG A 23 -7.90 -8.03 -2.62
CA ARG A 23 -7.00 -9.07 -3.16
C ARG A 23 -5.52 -8.77 -2.86
N LEU A 24 -5.11 -7.50 -2.99
CA LEU A 24 -3.76 -7.08 -2.64
C LEU A 24 -3.49 -7.23 -1.13
N VAL A 25 -4.44 -6.82 -0.28
CA VAL A 25 -4.33 -6.98 1.18
C VAL A 25 -4.20 -8.46 1.56
N ASP A 26 -4.97 -9.35 0.91
CA ASP A 26 -4.90 -10.79 1.16
C ASP A 26 -3.54 -11.37 0.77
N ALA A 27 -2.97 -10.97 -0.38
CA ALA A 27 -1.64 -11.38 -0.79
C ALA A 27 -0.55 -10.92 0.18
N LEU A 28 -0.60 -9.64 0.58
CA LEU A 28 0.29 -9.10 1.61
C LEU A 28 0.14 -9.84 2.95
N GLY A 29 -1.09 -10.26 3.30
CA GLY A 29 -1.39 -11.04 4.49
C GLY A 29 -0.72 -12.42 4.48
N ARG A 30 -0.85 -13.17 3.39
CA ARG A 30 -0.22 -14.50 3.26
C ARG A 30 1.30 -14.42 3.32
N VAL A 31 1.90 -13.43 2.65
CA VAL A 31 3.34 -13.16 2.74
C VAL A 31 3.74 -12.80 4.18
N ALA A 32 2.96 -11.97 4.86
CA ALA A 32 3.22 -11.57 6.23
C ALA A 32 3.21 -12.76 7.19
N GLU A 33 2.23 -13.67 7.06
CA GLU A 33 2.15 -14.91 7.84
C GLU A 33 3.37 -15.80 7.61
N ARG A 34 3.79 -16.00 6.35
CA ARG A 34 4.96 -16.79 5.99
C ARG A 34 6.27 -16.23 6.56
N LEU A 35 6.38 -14.90 6.61
CA LEU A 35 7.59 -14.20 7.09
C LEU A 35 7.54 -13.84 8.59
N GLY A 36 6.45 -14.15 9.30
CA GLY A 36 6.28 -13.75 10.70
C GLY A 36 6.24 -12.22 10.90
N ALA A 37 5.79 -11.49 9.89
CA ALA A 37 5.70 -10.02 9.87
C ALA A 37 4.23 -9.56 9.93
N THR A 38 4.01 -8.25 10.02
CA THR A 38 2.67 -7.68 9.83
C THR A 38 2.44 -7.30 8.37
N THR A 39 1.17 -7.33 7.91
CA THR A 39 0.79 -6.89 6.56
C THR A 39 1.33 -5.49 6.24
N SER A 40 1.32 -4.59 7.22
CA SER A 40 1.87 -3.24 7.10
C SER A 40 3.39 -3.26 6.85
N GLN A 41 4.14 -4.13 7.53
CA GLN A 41 5.59 -4.27 7.34
C GLN A 41 5.91 -4.78 5.94
N VAL A 42 5.18 -5.78 5.45
CA VAL A 42 5.35 -6.32 4.08
C VAL A 42 5.05 -5.25 3.04
N ALA A 43 3.99 -4.45 3.23
CA ALA A 43 3.67 -3.36 2.33
C ALA A 43 4.79 -2.30 2.27
N ILE A 44 5.38 -1.94 3.42
CA ILE A 44 6.51 -1.00 3.50
C ILE A 44 7.75 -1.59 2.82
N ALA A 45 8.06 -2.85 3.09
CA ALA A 45 9.19 -3.56 2.50
C ALA A 45 9.09 -3.64 0.97
N ARG A 46 7.88 -3.85 0.43
CA ARG A 46 7.64 -3.89 -1.02
C ARG A 46 7.95 -2.56 -1.69
N VAL A 47 7.63 -1.43 -1.05
CA VAL A 47 7.97 -0.09 -1.56
C VAL A 47 9.48 0.11 -1.52
N ALA A 48 10.14 -0.24 -0.42
CA ALA A 48 11.60 -0.16 -0.31
C ALA A 48 12.32 -1.05 -1.33
N ALA A 49 11.71 -2.17 -1.74
CA ALA A 49 12.26 -3.07 -2.74
C ALA A 49 12.18 -2.55 -4.20
N GLN A 50 11.56 -1.38 -4.45
CA GLN A 50 11.45 -0.81 -5.81
C GLN A 50 12.77 -0.21 -6.35
N GLY A 51 13.75 0.03 -5.48
CA GLY A 51 15.07 0.51 -5.86
C GLY A 51 15.70 1.38 -4.77
N ASP A 52 17.01 1.58 -4.86
CA ASP A 52 17.80 2.29 -3.85
C ASP A 52 17.44 3.79 -3.73
N ASP A 53 16.79 4.35 -4.75
CA ASP A 53 16.30 5.73 -4.77
C ASP A 53 14.88 5.90 -4.20
N MET A 54 14.24 4.81 -3.75
CA MET A 54 12.87 4.80 -3.23
C MET A 54 12.86 4.61 -1.72
N ALA A 55 12.31 5.59 -0.99
CA ALA A 55 12.15 5.53 0.46
C ALA A 55 10.68 5.61 0.87
N PRO A 56 10.14 4.61 1.61
CA PRO A 56 8.76 4.67 2.11
C PRO A 56 8.61 5.77 3.17
N LEU A 57 7.73 6.74 2.93
CA LEU A 57 7.35 7.72 3.93
C LEU A 57 6.23 7.17 4.82
N VAL A 58 6.56 6.92 6.09
CA VAL A 58 5.60 6.38 7.05
C VAL A 58 5.35 7.36 8.19
N TRP A 59 4.08 7.59 8.51
CA TRP A 59 3.66 8.44 9.62
C TRP A 59 2.78 7.67 10.61
N ALA A 60 2.97 7.93 11.90
CA ALA A 60 2.19 7.31 12.95
C ALA A 60 1.91 8.30 14.09
N ARG A 61 0.69 8.28 14.62
CA ARG A 61 0.28 9.09 15.80
C ARG A 61 0.79 8.55 17.13
N ARG A 62 1.20 7.27 17.15
CA ARG A 62 1.55 6.51 18.35
C ARG A 62 2.91 5.86 18.15
N ARG A 63 3.72 5.82 19.20
CA ARG A 63 5.08 5.28 19.14
C ARG A 63 5.07 3.78 18.80
N GLU A 64 4.14 3.02 19.36
CA GLU A 64 4.03 1.58 19.11
C GLU A 64 3.80 1.28 17.63
N ARG A 65 2.98 2.11 16.95
CA ARG A 65 2.70 1.99 15.51
C ARG A 65 3.87 2.41 14.65
N LEU A 66 4.67 3.38 15.10
CA LEU A 66 5.92 3.73 14.44
C LEU A 66 6.91 2.56 14.53
N THR A 67 7.11 2.00 15.72
CA THR A 67 8.01 0.85 15.92
C THR A 67 7.61 -0.35 15.08
N GLU A 68 6.32 -0.69 15.02
CA GLU A 68 5.81 -1.74 14.14
C GLU A 68 6.18 -1.46 12.67
N SER A 69 5.91 -0.24 12.19
CA SER A 69 6.15 0.15 10.80
C SER A 69 7.62 0.14 10.42
N LEU A 70 8.51 0.56 11.31
CA LEU A 70 9.97 0.57 11.08
C LEU A 70 10.53 -0.83 10.83
N GLY A 71 9.90 -1.88 11.37
CA GLY A 71 10.28 -3.26 11.06
C GLY A 71 10.13 -3.63 9.59
N GLY A 72 9.26 -2.94 8.84
CA GLY A 72 9.11 -3.11 7.40
C GLY A 72 10.30 -2.59 6.60
N ALA A 73 11.01 -1.57 7.09
CA ALA A 73 12.19 -1.02 6.40
C ALA A 73 13.39 -1.98 6.42
N THR A 74 13.42 -2.92 7.36
CA THR A 74 14.49 -3.93 7.50
C THR A 74 14.07 -5.31 6.99
N LEU A 75 12.81 -5.49 6.59
CA LEU A 75 12.28 -6.75 6.12
C LEU A 75 12.71 -6.98 4.67
N THR A 76 13.38 -8.09 4.40
CA THR A 76 13.75 -8.49 3.04
C THR A 76 12.68 -9.41 2.47
N LEU A 77 12.13 -9.07 1.31
CA LEU A 77 11.19 -9.92 0.58
C LEU A 77 11.98 -10.80 -0.41
N ASP A 78 11.71 -12.11 -0.38
CA ASP A 78 12.25 -13.02 -1.37
C ASP A 78 11.53 -12.87 -2.73
N ALA A 79 12.08 -13.48 -3.78
CA ALA A 79 11.53 -13.38 -5.12
C ALA A 79 10.09 -13.91 -5.21
N GLU A 80 9.76 -14.95 -4.44
CA GLU A 80 8.42 -15.54 -4.39
C GLU A 80 7.41 -14.57 -3.76
N ALA A 81 7.76 -13.94 -2.63
CA ALA A 81 6.95 -12.93 -1.97
C ALA A 81 6.74 -11.70 -2.87
N LEU A 82 7.79 -11.25 -3.55
CA LEU A 82 7.68 -10.15 -4.50
C LEU A 82 6.73 -10.52 -5.64
N GLN A 83 6.89 -11.69 -6.25
CA GLN A 83 6.03 -12.14 -7.34
C GLN A 83 4.56 -12.25 -6.90
N GLU A 84 4.29 -12.84 -5.73
CA GLU A 84 2.93 -12.97 -5.20
C GLU A 84 2.24 -11.60 -5.03
N ILE A 85 3.01 -10.59 -4.59
CA ILE A 85 2.49 -9.23 -4.43
C ILE A 85 2.28 -8.55 -5.79
N GLU A 86 3.18 -8.75 -6.76
CA GLU A 86 3.05 -8.20 -8.12
C GLU A 86 1.84 -8.76 -8.87
N GLU A 87 1.54 -10.05 -8.72
CA GLU A 87 0.36 -10.67 -9.33
C GLU A 87 -0.96 -10.15 -8.75
N ALA A 88 -0.95 -9.68 -7.50
CA ALA A 88 -2.11 -9.14 -6.81
C ALA A 88 -2.29 -7.61 -7.02
N LEU A 89 -1.30 -6.93 -7.59
CA LEU A 89 -1.36 -5.48 -7.83
C LEU A 89 -2.40 -5.16 -8.92
N PRO A 90 -3.33 -4.20 -8.67
CA PRO A 90 -4.26 -3.76 -9.70
C PRO A 90 -3.50 -3.17 -10.90
N ALA A 91 -4.02 -3.38 -12.11
CA ALA A 91 -3.46 -2.76 -13.32
C ALA A 91 -3.39 -1.22 -13.16
N GLY A 92 -2.21 -0.64 -13.37
CA GLY A 92 -1.96 0.79 -13.16
C GLY A 92 -1.63 1.22 -11.72
N ALA A 93 -1.54 0.29 -10.76
CA ALA A 93 -1.16 0.61 -9.39
C ALA A 93 0.35 0.89 -9.20
N THR A 94 1.17 0.62 -10.21
CA THR A 94 2.62 0.88 -10.25
C THR A 94 2.93 2.35 -10.56
N ALA A 95 4.21 2.72 -10.45
CA ALA A 95 4.75 4.10 -10.37
C ALA A 95 4.29 5.11 -11.45
N ASP A 96 3.59 4.68 -12.50
CA ASP A 96 3.01 5.53 -13.55
C ASP A 96 1.77 6.35 -13.11
N GLY A 97 1.51 6.39 -11.79
CA GLY A 97 0.64 7.40 -11.19
C GLY A 97 -0.86 7.18 -11.34
N ALA A 98 -1.35 6.00 -11.75
CA ALA A 98 -2.80 5.81 -11.93
C ALA A 98 -3.59 5.87 -10.62
N LEU A 99 -2.99 5.55 -9.46
CA LEU A 99 -3.62 5.76 -8.14
C LEU A 99 -3.69 7.26 -7.73
N CYS A 100 -2.93 8.14 -8.40
CA CYS A 100 -2.86 9.57 -8.14
C CYS A 100 -3.62 10.42 -9.19
N ARG A 101 -3.75 9.94 -10.43
CA ARG A 101 -4.36 10.68 -11.54
C ARG A 101 -5.83 11.10 -11.33
N PRO A 102 -6.73 10.29 -10.76
CA PRO A 102 -8.11 10.71 -10.52
C PRO A 102 -8.22 11.85 -9.50
N SER A 103 -7.22 12.02 -8.63
CA SER A 103 -7.21 13.02 -7.54
C SER A 103 -6.38 14.26 -7.87
N LEU A 104 -5.42 14.16 -8.80
CA LEU A 104 -4.63 15.30 -9.26
C LEU A 104 -5.48 16.36 -9.97
N ALA A 105 -6.53 15.94 -10.69
CA ALA A 105 -7.47 16.87 -11.33
C ALA A 105 -8.20 17.81 -10.35
N THR A 106 -8.29 17.41 -9.07
CA THR A 106 -8.91 18.22 -8.00
C THR A 106 -7.88 19.12 -7.28
N LEU A 107 -6.59 18.88 -7.49
CA LEU A 107 -5.49 19.63 -6.86
C LEU A 107 -4.98 20.79 -7.73
N ASP A 108 -5.33 20.82 -9.03
CA ASP A 108 -5.11 21.97 -9.90
C ASP A 108 -6.02 23.14 -9.46
N SER A 109 -5.50 23.93 -8.53
CA SER A 109 -6.14 25.12 -7.99
C SER A 109 -5.83 26.38 -8.80
N GLU A 110 -5.06 26.25 -9.88
CA GLU A 110 -4.74 27.31 -10.83
C GLU A 110 -5.75 27.25 -11.99
N ARG A 111 -6.84 28.02 -11.89
CA ARG A 111 -7.64 28.47 -13.03
C ARG A 111 -7.84 29.97 -12.98
#